data_AF-A0A968XRU6-F1
#
_entry.id   AF-A0A968XRU6-F1
#
_cell.length_a   1.000
_cell.length_b   1.000
_cell.length_c   1.000
_cell.angle_alpha   90.00
_cell.angle_beta   90.00
_cell.angle_gamma   90.00
#
_symmetry.space_group_name_H-M   'P 1'
#
loop_
_entity.id
_entity.type
_entity.pdbx_description
1 polymer ?
#
loop_
_entity_poly.entity_id
_entity_poly.type
_entity_poly.pdbx_seq_one_letter_code
_entity_poly.pdbx_strand_id
1 'polypeptide(L)'
;MQSANVMVSKLGGLTTFEALACRLPIIADGTTPPMPQEAGTVKLLAQKGAGVLLEKATDIVPTIQNLLSDSKKYAEMKAATVGMSIPNSTQRIIEEIVAFIARKPSYCQTKSCINLELNVVK
;
A
#
# COMPACT_ATOMS: atom_id res chain seq x y z
N MET A 1 12.02 8.20 -0.08
CA MET A 1 11.07 9.26 0.33
C MET A 1 11.45 9.94 1.66
N GLN A 2 12.58 9.58 2.30
CA GLN A 2 12.92 10.01 3.67
C GLN A 2 13.31 11.49 3.83
N SER A 3 13.64 12.18 2.75
CA SER A 3 13.99 13.61 2.77
C SER A 3 12.79 14.55 2.69
N ALA A 4 11.56 14.02 2.66
CA ALA A 4 10.33 14.79 2.59
C ALA A 4 9.54 14.73 3.91
N ASN A 5 8.75 15.76 4.19
CA ASN A 5 7.88 15.83 5.38
C ASN A 5 6.43 15.42 5.10
N VAL A 6 5.96 15.60 3.85
CA VAL A 6 4.64 15.19 3.37
C VAL A 6 4.75 14.79 1.89
N MET A 7 3.88 13.90 1.42
CA MET A 7 3.73 13.55 0.01
C MET A 7 2.42 14.13 -0.52
N VAL A 8 2.41 14.66 -1.74
CA VAL A 8 1.18 15.00 -2.48
C VAL A 8 1.04 14.02 -3.62
N SER A 9 -0.03 13.23 -3.66
CA SER A 9 -0.18 12.17 -4.68
C SER A 9 -1.58 11.59 -4.79
N LYS A 10 -1.83 10.87 -5.89
CA LYS A 10 -2.95 9.91 -5.96
C LYS A 10 -2.69 8.71 -5.04
N LEU A 11 -3.75 7.94 -4.76
CA LEU A 11 -3.72 6.86 -3.78
C LEU A 11 -3.54 5.47 -4.41
N GLY A 12 -2.63 5.37 -5.37
CA GLY A 12 -2.17 4.10 -5.91
C GLY A 12 -1.50 3.26 -4.82
N GLY A 13 -1.80 1.96 -4.78
CA GLY A 13 -1.41 1.07 -3.68
C GLY A 13 0.10 1.07 -3.40
N LEU A 14 0.93 0.86 -4.42
CA LEU A 14 2.39 0.74 -4.24
C LEU A 14 2.99 1.98 -3.60
N THR A 15 2.90 3.13 -4.26
CA THR A 15 3.52 4.37 -3.79
C THR A 15 2.91 4.86 -2.47
N THR A 16 1.61 4.62 -2.24
CA THR A 16 0.98 4.93 -0.95
C THR A 16 1.64 4.14 0.19
N PHE A 17 1.79 2.83 0.03
CA PHE A 17 2.38 2.00 1.09
C PHE A 17 3.89 2.22 1.24
N GLU A 18 4.61 2.63 0.18
CA GLU A 18 6.00 3.10 0.28
C GLU A 18 6.12 4.37 1.12
N ALA A 19 5.21 5.34 0.94
CA ALA A 19 5.17 6.56 1.74
C ALA A 19 4.87 6.25 3.21
N LEU A 20 3.88 5.41 3.48
CA LEU A 20 3.52 4.98 4.83
C LEU A 20 4.65 4.21 5.52
N ALA A 21 5.36 3.33 4.79
CA ALA A 21 6.55 2.64 5.30
C ALA A 21 7.68 3.63 5.66
N CYS A 22 7.80 4.73 4.92
CA CYS A 22 8.72 5.84 5.21
C CYS A 22 8.21 6.80 6.32
N ARG A 23 7.05 6.52 6.92
CA ARG A 23 6.38 7.40 7.89
C ARG A 23 6.08 8.80 7.34
N LEU A 24 5.67 8.85 6.08
CA LEU A 24 5.39 10.08 5.35
C LEU A 24 3.87 10.28 5.22
N PRO A 25 3.29 11.29 5.90
CA PRO A 25 1.90 11.68 5.68
C PRO A 25 1.59 12.01 4.22
N ILE A 26 0.34 11.81 3.82
CA ILE A 26 -0.09 11.99 2.42
C ILE A 26 -1.20 13.04 2.32
N ILE A 27 -1.02 14.06 1.48
CA ILE A 27 -2.10 14.88 0.95
C ILE A 27 -2.58 14.19 -0.33
N ALA A 28 -3.71 13.50 -0.24
CA ALA A 28 -4.27 12.69 -1.30
C ALA A 28 -4.97 13.58 -2.33
N ASP A 29 -4.60 13.45 -3.60
CA ASP A 29 -5.31 14.08 -4.72
C ASP A 29 -6.70 13.45 -4.87
N GLY A 30 -7.71 14.13 -4.32
CA GLY A 30 -9.13 13.83 -4.47
C GLY A 30 -9.85 14.84 -5.34
N THR A 31 -9.12 15.62 -6.14
CA THR A 31 -9.68 16.68 -6.99
C THR A 31 -10.52 16.13 -8.14
N THR A 32 -10.33 14.85 -8.43
CA THR A 32 -11.17 14.02 -9.30
C THR A 32 -11.65 12.79 -8.53
N PRO A 33 -12.79 12.19 -8.90
CA PRO A 33 -13.21 10.92 -8.30
C PRO A 33 -12.08 9.89 -8.33
N PRO A 34 -11.75 9.25 -7.19
CA PRO A 34 -10.69 8.25 -7.12
C PRO A 34 -11.05 7.05 -8.01
N MET A 35 -10.03 6.42 -8.58
CA MET A 35 -10.28 5.22 -9.38
C MET A 35 -10.81 4.08 -8.49
N PRO A 36 -11.61 3.14 -9.02
CA PRO A 36 -12.15 2.03 -8.22
C PRO A 36 -11.06 1.26 -7.44
N GLN A 37 -9.88 1.06 -8.03
CA GLN A 37 -8.76 0.40 -7.35
C GLN A 37 -8.14 1.21 -6.19
N GLU A 38 -8.38 2.52 -6.12
CA GLU A 38 -7.87 3.42 -5.09
C GLU A 38 -8.85 3.58 -3.91
N ALA A 39 -10.12 3.24 -4.08
CA ALA A 39 -11.18 3.48 -3.10
C ALA A 39 -10.89 2.86 -1.72
N GLY A 40 -10.29 1.66 -1.71
CA GLY A 40 -9.84 1.01 -0.48
C GLY A 40 -8.75 1.81 0.24
N THR A 41 -7.79 2.34 -0.51
CA THR A 41 -6.71 3.18 0.01
C THR A 41 -7.24 4.51 0.55
N VAL A 42 -8.16 5.16 -0.17
CA VAL A 42 -8.83 6.40 0.27
C VAL A 42 -9.50 6.18 1.63
N LYS A 43 -10.32 5.12 1.72
CA LYS A 43 -11.04 4.76 2.95
C LYS A 43 -10.07 4.48 4.10
N LEU A 44 -9.03 3.69 3.85
CA LEU A 44 -8.04 3.34 4.86
C LEU A 44 -7.28 4.59 5.37
N LEU A 45 -6.84 5.46 4.47
CA LEU A 45 -6.11 6.68 4.82
C LEU A 45 -6.97 7.61 5.69
N ALA A 46 -8.22 7.84 5.28
CA ALA A 46 -9.16 8.68 6.02
C ALA A 46 -9.49 8.08 7.41
N GLN A 47 -9.71 6.77 7.48
CA GLN A 47 -10.00 6.08 8.75
C GLN A 47 -8.84 6.11 9.74
N LYS A 48 -7.60 6.08 9.25
CA LYS A 48 -6.40 6.05 10.10
C LYS A 48 -5.88 7.44 10.43
N GLY A 49 -6.30 8.48 9.71
CA GLY A 49 -5.82 9.84 9.93
C GLY A 49 -4.37 10.05 9.49
N ALA A 50 -3.86 9.22 8.57
CA ALA A 50 -2.48 9.31 8.07
C ALA A 50 -2.34 10.26 6.85
N GLY A 51 -3.38 11.04 6.56
CA GLY A 51 -3.39 11.97 5.44
C GLY A 51 -4.62 12.87 5.40
N VAL A 52 -4.63 13.76 4.42
CA VAL A 52 -5.72 14.71 4.13
C VAL A 52 -6.21 14.46 2.70
N LEU A 53 -7.52 14.39 2.48
CA LEU A 53 -8.08 14.34 1.13
C LEU A 53 -8.22 15.76 0.59
N LEU A 54 -7.54 16.05 -0.52
CA LEU A 54 -7.59 17.35 -1.19
C LEU A 54 -8.72 17.34 -2.23
N GLU A 55 -9.84 18.00 -1.92
CA GLU A 55 -11.01 18.04 -2.82
C GLU A 55 -10.86 19.10 -3.94
N LYS A 56 -10.08 20.16 -3.69
CA LYS A 56 -9.84 21.24 -4.66
C LYS A 56 -8.35 21.52 -4.78
N ALA A 57 -7.86 21.65 -6.00
CA ALA A 57 -6.46 21.96 -6.25
C ALA A 57 -6.02 23.29 -5.61
N THR A 58 -6.93 24.26 -5.48
CA THR A 58 -6.68 25.55 -4.83
C THR A 58 -6.33 25.43 -3.35
N ASP A 59 -6.71 24.33 -2.70
CA ASP A 59 -6.57 24.17 -1.25
C ASP A 59 -5.21 23.57 -0.87
N ILE A 60 -4.34 23.26 -1.85
CA ILE A 60 -3.03 22.66 -1.56
C ILE A 60 -2.13 23.58 -0.74
N VAL A 61 -2.06 24.86 -1.10
CA VAL A 61 -1.23 25.85 -0.39
C VAL A 61 -1.76 26.06 1.03
N PRO A 62 -3.06 26.36 1.26
CA PRO A 62 -3.62 26.42 2.61
C PRO A 62 -3.42 25.13 3.42
N THR A 63 -3.56 23.96 2.80
CA THR A 63 -3.36 22.67 3.47
C THR A 63 -1.94 22.51 3.98
N ILE A 64 -0.94 22.82 3.16
CA ILE A 64 0.47 22.78 3.56
C ILE A 64 0.75 23.82 4.65
N GLN A 65 0.26 25.06 4.50
CA GLN A 65 0.43 26.11 5.51
C GLN A 65 -0.15 25.69 6.88
N ASN A 66 -1.33 25.07 6.89
CA ASN A 66 -1.95 24.56 8.10
C ASN A 66 -1.13 23.44 8.76
N LEU A 67 -0.50 22.56 7.97
CA LEU A 67 0.38 21.52 8.50
C LEU A 67 1.71 22.09 9.04
N LEU A 68 2.20 23.19 8.48
CA LEU A 68 3.39 23.88 8.96
C LEU A 68 3.12 24.67 10.25
N SER A 69 1.94 25.26 10.38
CA SER A 69 1.56 26.05 11.57
C SER A 69 1.05 25.20 12.73
N ASP A 70 0.45 24.03 12.45
CA ASP A 70 -0.06 23.11 13.46
C ASP A 70 0.83 21.87 13.60
N SER A 71 1.89 22.01 14.39
CA SER A 71 2.87 20.94 14.65
C SER A 71 2.25 19.71 15.32
N LYS A 72 1.20 19.89 16.13
CA LYS A 72 0.48 18.80 16.79
C LYS A 72 -0.26 17.97 15.75
N LYS A 73 -1.05 18.61 14.87
CA LYS A 73 -1.75 17.93 13.78
C LYS A 73 -0.79 17.18 12.86
N TYR A 74 0.33 17.80 12.51
CA TYR A 74 1.35 17.13 11.71
C TYR A 74 1.93 15.89 12.43
N ALA A 75 2.26 16.01 13.72
CA ALA A 75 2.81 14.92 14.51
C ALA A 75 1.82 13.75 14.66
N GLU A 76 0.54 14.04 14.89
CA GLU A 76 -0.53 13.04 14.97
C GLU A 76 -0.69 12.30 13.64
N MET A 77 -0.75 13.04 12.54
CA MET A 77 -0.85 12.46 11.20
C MET A 77 0.38 11.61 10.84
N LYS A 78 1.58 12.05 11.25
CA LYS A 78 2.81 11.27 11.11
C LYS A 78 2.80 10.02 11.97
N ALA A 79 2.33 10.09 13.22
CA ALA A 79 2.22 8.94 14.11
C ALA A 79 1.23 7.90 13.55
N ALA A 80 0.13 8.33 12.94
CA ALA A 80 -0.86 7.45 12.31
C ALA A 80 -0.26 6.53 11.22
N THR A 81 0.79 6.98 10.51
CA THR A 81 1.47 6.16 9.49
C THR A 81 2.08 4.87 10.06
N VAL A 82 2.48 4.88 11.33
CA VAL A 82 3.13 3.74 11.98
C VAL A 82 2.19 2.53 12.04
N GLY A 83 0.91 2.76 12.34
CA GLY A 83 -0.10 1.70 12.42
C GLY A 83 -0.51 1.11 11.07
N MET A 84 -0.03 1.67 9.96
CA MET A 84 -0.31 1.22 8.60
C MET A 84 0.90 0.58 7.91
N SER A 85 2.08 0.71 8.52
CA SER A 85 3.34 0.22 7.95
C SER A 85 3.54 -1.27 8.22
N ILE A 86 3.96 -2.01 7.19
CA ILE A 86 4.40 -3.40 7.28
C ILE A 86 5.77 -3.50 6.59
N PRO A 87 6.87 -3.09 7.27
CA PRO A 87 8.17 -2.88 6.63
C PRO A 87 8.81 -4.17 6.05
N ASN A 88 8.35 -5.35 6.48
CA ASN A 88 8.82 -6.65 5.99
C ASN A 88 7.72 -7.43 5.26
N SER A 89 6.75 -6.76 4.65
CA SER A 89 5.60 -7.39 3.99
C SER A 89 6.01 -8.43 2.95
N THR A 90 6.95 -8.08 2.07
CA THR A 90 7.47 -8.99 1.04
C THR A 90 8.07 -10.25 1.66
N GLN A 91 8.94 -10.11 2.66
CA GLN A 91 9.54 -11.26 3.33
C GLN A 91 8.47 -12.18 3.94
N ARG A 92 7.50 -11.60 4.67
CA ARG A 92 6.40 -12.37 5.28
C ARG A 92 5.57 -13.10 4.24
N ILE A 93 5.25 -12.45 3.12
CA ILE A 93 4.51 -13.08 2.02
C ILE A 93 5.28 -14.27 1.47
N ILE A 94 6.59 -14.13 1.24
CA ILE A 94 7.44 -15.21 0.73
C ILE A 94 7.50 -16.37 1.73
N GLU A 95 7.69 -16.09 3.02
CA GLU A 95 7.70 -17.10 4.08
C GLU A 95 6.39 -17.90 4.11
N GLU A 96 5.24 -17.22 4.00
CA GLU A 96 3.92 -17.88 3.94
C GLU A 96 3.75 -18.72 2.67
N ILE A 97 4.18 -18.22 1.51
CA ILE A 97 4.12 -18.97 0.24
C ILE A 97 4.98 -20.24 0.32
N VAL A 98 6.21 -20.13 0.84
CA VAL A 98 7.13 -21.27 1.00
C VAL A 98 6.55 -22.30 1.96
N ALA A 99 6.01 -21.87 3.10
CA ALA A 99 5.35 -22.75 4.06
C ALA A 99 4.11 -23.44 3.45
N PHE A 100 3.33 -22.73 2.64
CA PHE A 100 2.15 -23.28 1.97
C PHE A 100 2.52 -24.35 0.93
N ILE A 101 3.56 -24.11 0.14
CA ILE A 101 4.07 -25.08 -0.84
C ILE A 101 4.59 -26.34 -0.14
N ALA A 102 5.34 -26.20 0.96
CA ALA A 102 5.89 -27.33 1.72
C ALA A 102 4.81 -28.20 2.41
N ARG A 103 3.65 -27.61 2.74
CA ARG A 103 2.52 -28.32 3.40
C ARG A 103 1.63 -29.08 2.44
N LYS A 104 1.62 -28.75 1.15
CA LYS A 104 0.87 -29.56 0.19
C LYS A 104 1.60 -30.90 0.00
N PRO A 105 1.05 -32.04 0.44
CA PRO A 105 1.61 -33.31 0.04
C PRO A 105 1.61 -33.35 -1.48
N SER A 106 2.71 -33.85 -2.05
CA SER A 106 2.90 -34.09 -3.48
C SER A 106 1.58 -34.53 -4.09
N TYR A 107 1.08 -33.78 -5.07
CA TYR A 107 -0.09 -34.20 -5.86
C TYR A 107 0.09 -35.69 -6.18
N CYS A 108 -0.86 -36.50 -5.69
CA CYS A 108 -0.87 -37.95 -5.69
C CYS A 108 0.02 -38.57 -6.80
N GLN A 109 1.20 -39.07 -6.45
CA GLN A 109 1.95 -39.99 -7.31
C GLN A 109 1.38 -41.41 -7.14
N THR A 110 0.10 -41.62 -7.44
CA THR A 110 -0.33 -42.98 -7.77
C THR A 110 0.36 -43.35 -9.07
N LYS A 111 1.05 -44.50 -9.09
CA LYS A 111 1.79 -45.10 -10.22
C LYS A 111 0.94 -45.42 -11.47
N SER A 112 -0.19 -44.74 -11.70
CA SER A 112 -1.14 -45.00 -12.78
C SER A 112 -1.12 -43.97 -13.91
N CYS A 113 -0.36 -42.88 -13.81
CA CYS A 113 -0.36 -41.81 -14.82
C CYS A 113 1.06 -41.53 -15.35
N ILE A 114 1.71 -42.52 -15.97
CA ILE A 114 2.91 -42.30 -16.80
C ILE A 114 2.65 -42.90 -18.20
N ASN A 115 1.59 -42.46 -18.86
CA ASN A 115 1.37 -42.75 -20.29
C ASN A 115 0.56 -41.61 -20.94
N LEU A 116 1.11 -40.40 -20.90
CA LEU A 116 0.75 -39.37 -21.85
C LEU A 116 2.05 -38.91 -22.51
N GLU A 117 2.26 -39.48 -23.68
CA GLU A 117 3.38 -39.24 -24.58
C GLU A 117 3.65 -37.75 -24.76
N LEU A 118 4.93 -37.40 -24.66
CA LEU A 118 5.50 -36.18 -25.22
C LEU A 118 5.22 -36.16 -26.72
N ASN A 119 4.22 -35.40 -27.15
CA ASN A 119 3.97 -35.17 -28.57
C ASN A 119 3.45 -33.75 -28.86
N VAL A 120 4.17 -32.73 -28.40
CA VAL A 120 4.11 -31.34 -28.90
C VAL A 120 5.47 -30.74 -28.51
N VAL A 121 6.48 -30.55 -29.36
CA VAL A 121 6.58 -29.70 -30.56
C VAL A 121 7.68 -30.28 -31.45
N LYS A 122 7.35 -30.61 -32.71
CA LYS A 122 8.27 -30.46 -33.84
C LYS A 122 8.08 -29.05 -34.39
#